data_AF-A0A6I3HE24-F1
#
_entry.id   AF-A0A6I3HE24-F1
#
_cell.length_a   1.000
_cell.length_b   1.000
_cell.length_c   1.000
_cell.angle_alpha   90.00
_cell.angle_beta   90.00
_cell.angle_gamma   90.00
#
_symmetry.space_group_name_H-M   'P 1'
#
loop_
_entity.id
_entity.type
_entity.pdbx_description
1 polymer ?
#
loop_
_entity_poly.entity_id
_entity_poly.type
_entity_poly.pdbx_seq_one_letter_code
_entity_poly.pdbx_strand_id
1 'polypeptide(L)' 'MGITDLLLQKGERDLTSERGVSCDGELPAASDPQLVQRAKAARSALGSKAMVLGHHYQRDEVIAFADIRGDS' A
#
# COMPACT_ATOMS: atom_id res chain seq x y z
N MET A 1 -9.30 -25.41 -6.05
CA MET A 1 -8.29 -24.71 -6.88
C MET A 1 -7.98 -23.43 -6.15
N GLY A 2 -6.88 -23.22 -5.45
CA GLY A 2 -5.54 -23.79 -5.50
C GLY A 2 -4.65 -22.58 -5.23
N ILE A 3 -4.30 -22.35 -3.96
CA ILE A 3 -3.44 -21.25 -3.52
C ILE A 3 -2.10 -21.35 -4.26
N THR A 4 -1.85 -20.40 -5.16
CA THR A 4 -0.55 -20.29 -5.80
C THR A 4 0.40 -19.64 -4.79
N ASP A 5 1.09 -20.47 -4.03
CA ASP A 5 2.31 -20.10 -3.30
C ASP A 5 3.35 -19.62 -4.31
N LEU A 6 3.35 -18.32 -4.61
CA LEU A 6 4.39 -17.72 -5.42
C LEU A 6 5.63 -17.47 -4.54
N LEU A 7 6.43 -18.53 -4.37
CA LEU A 7 7.75 -18.46 -3.75
C LEU A 7 8.73 -17.72 -4.66
N LEU A 8 9.11 -16.50 -4.28
CA LEU A 8 10.18 -15.73 -4.91
C LEU A 8 11.22 -15.30 -3.87
N GLN A 9 12.01 -16.26 -3.40
CA GLN A 9 13.49 -16.26 -3.45
C GLN A 9 13.99 -17.57 -2.82
N LYS A 10 14.95 -18.22 -3.49
CA LYS A 10 15.66 -19.39 -2.96
C LYS A 10 16.46 -18.98 -1.72
N GLY A 11 15.89 -19.17 -0.54
CA GLY A 11 16.55 -19.03 0.75
C GLY A 11 15.77 -19.87 1.76
N GLU A 12 16.48 -20.50 2.70
CA GLU A 12 15.83 -21.20 3.82
C GLU A 12 14.84 -20.25 4.50
N ARG A 13 13.66 -20.78 4.86
CA ARG A 13 12.61 -20.00 5.51
C ARG A 13 13.14 -19.42 6.81
N ASP A 14 13.44 -18.13 6.82
CA ASP A 14 13.78 -17.41 8.03
C ASP A 14 12.54 -17.34 8.92
N LEU A 15 12.54 -18.16 9.98
CA LEU A 15 11.46 -18.23 10.96
C LEU A 15 11.34 -16.96 11.81
N THR A 16 12.33 -16.07 11.73
CA THR A 16 12.31 -14.75 12.36
C THR A 16 11.77 -13.65 11.45
N SER A 17 11.52 -13.95 10.17
CA SER A 17 10.90 -13.01 9.24
C SER A 17 9.45 -12.74 9.64
N GLU A 18 9.10 -11.46 9.68
CA GLU A 18 7.73 -11.00 9.93
C GLU A 18 6.77 -11.69 8.95
N ARG A 19 5.71 -12.32 9.47
CA ARG A 19 4.68 -12.92 8.63
C ARG A 19 3.91 -11.80 7.95
N GLY A 20 3.88 -11.80 6.62
CA GLY A 20 3.03 -10.89 5.86
C GLY A 20 1.58 -10.97 6.34
N VAL A 21 0.89 -9.83 6.36
CA VAL A 21 -0.55 -9.79 6.62
C VAL A 21 -1.26 -10.10 5.32
N SER A 22 -2.07 -11.16 5.31
CA SER A 22 -3.05 -11.37 4.25
C SER A 22 -4.26 -10.50 4.55
N CYS A 23 -4.62 -9.61 3.64
CA CYS A 23 -5.89 -8.90 3.73
C CYS A 23 -7.00 -9.87 3.31
N ASP A 24 -7.91 -10.21 4.22
CA ASP A 24 -9.08 -11.02 3.87
C ASP A 24 -10.07 -10.20 3.03
N GLY A 25 -10.48 -10.75 1.88
CA GLY A 25 -11.47 -10.14 0.98
C GLY A 25 -10.93 -9.81 -0.42
N GLU A 26 -11.84 -9.47 -1.32
CA GLU A 26 -11.48 -9.06 -2.67
C GLU A 26 -10.88 -7.65 -2.66
N LEU A 27 -9.73 -7.48 -3.30
CA LEU A 27 -9.12 -6.17 -3.42
C LEU A 27 -9.99 -5.29 -4.32
N PRO A 28 -10.34 -4.07 -3.88
CA PRO A 28 -11.04 -3.13 -4.73
C PRO A 28 -10.22 -2.83 -5.98
N ALA A 29 -10.92 -2.45 -7.04
CA ALA A 29 -10.27 -2.06 -8.29
C ALA A 29 -9.22 -0.96 -8.02
N ALA A 30 -8.11 -1.03 -8.75
CA ALA A 30 -7.16 0.07 -8.76
C ALA A 30 -7.91 1.36 -9.14
N SER A 31 -7.68 2.43 -8.38
CA SER A 31 -8.29 3.74 -8.61
C SER A 31 -9.80 3.82 -8.36
N ASP A 32 -10.37 2.92 -7.54
CA ASP A 32 -11.76 3.02 -7.10
C ASP A 32 -12.05 4.41 -6.46
N PRO A 33 -13.05 5.17 -6.95
CA PRO A 33 -13.43 6.47 -6.40
C PRO A 33 -13.72 6.44 -4.90
N GLN A 34 -14.24 5.33 -4.36
CA GLN A 34 -14.49 5.18 -2.93
C GLN A 34 -13.19 5.18 -2.12
N LEU A 35 -12.10 4.61 -2.63
CA LEU A 35 -10.78 4.67 -2.00
C LEU A 35 -10.26 6.11 -1.94
N VAL A 36 -10.46 6.87 -3.01
CA VAL A 36 -10.09 8.29 -3.06
C VAL A 36 -10.83 9.09 -1.99
N GLN A 37 -12.14 8.87 -1.83
CA GLN A 37 -12.93 9.56 -0.80
C GLN A 37 -12.48 9.17 0.62
N ARG A 38 -12.21 7.88 0.86
CA ARG A 38 -11.69 7.42 2.15
C ARG A 38 -10.33 8.02 2.48
N ALA A 39 -9.43 8.10 1.50
CA ALA A 39 -8.12 8.69 1.68
C ALA A 39 -8.22 10.19 2.04
N LYS A 40 -9.10 10.95 1.38
CA LYS A 40 -9.35 12.36 1.70
C LYS A 40 -9.90 12.55 3.11
N ALA A 41 -10.87 11.74 3.52
CA ALA A 41 -11.45 11.80 4.86
C ALA A 41 -10.40 11.49 5.94
N ALA A 42 -9.61 10.44 5.74
CA ALA A 42 -8.52 10.08 6.65
C ALA A 42 -7.46 11.19 6.74
N ARG A 43 -7.08 11.77 5.60
CA ARG A 43 -6.12 12.88 5.55
C ARG A 43 -6.61 14.09 6.33
N SER A 44 -7.90 14.45 6.18
CA SER A 44 -8.52 15.53 6.95
C SER A 44 -8.54 15.24 8.45
N ALA A 45 -8.78 13.98 8.85
CA ALA A 45 -8.80 13.58 10.26
C ALA A 45 -7.40 13.59 10.91
N LEU A 46 -6.38 13.21 10.15
CA LEU A 46 -4.99 13.20 10.60
C LEU A 46 -4.36 14.61 10.62
N GLY A 47 -4.75 15.47 9.68
CA GLY A 47 -4.26 16.85 9.60
C GLY A 47 -2.73 16.91 9.53
N SER A 48 -2.12 17.70 10.40
CA SER A 48 -0.66 17.86 10.51
C SER A 48 0.03 16.75 11.31
N LYS A 49 -0.71 15.78 11.86
CA LYS A 49 -0.15 14.69 12.67
C LYS A 49 0.50 13.60 11.82
N ALA A 50 0.25 13.58 10.52
CA ALA A 50 0.79 12.60 9.60
C ALA A 50 1.31 13.28 8.33
N MET A 51 2.45 12.81 7.86
CA MET A 51 3.04 13.17 6.58
C MET A 51 3.03 11.95 5.66
N VAL A 52 2.64 12.14 4.41
CA VAL A 52 2.57 11.07 3.41
C VAL A 52 3.77 11.19 2.47
N LEU A 53 4.65 10.20 2.51
CA LEU A 53 5.81 10.12 1.62
C LEU A 53 5.44 9.33 0.37
N GLY A 54 5.65 9.93 -0.79
CA GLY A 54 5.39 9.33 -2.10
C GLY A 54 6.68 8.86 -2.76
N HIS A 55 6.64 7.69 -3.39
CA HIS A 55 7.76 7.16 -4.17
C HIS A 55 7.58 7.50 -5.66
N HIS A 56 8.67 7.88 -6.34
CA HIS A 56 8.63 8.37 -7.72
C HIS A 56 7.88 7.46 -8.71
N TYR A 57 7.92 6.14 -8.51
CA TYR A 57 7.28 5.16 -9.40
C TYR A 57 5.84 4.77 -9.01
N GLN A 58 5.23 5.47 -8.06
CA GLN A 58 3.81 5.28 -7.75
C GLN A 58 2.92 5.95 -8.81
N ARG A 59 1.73 5.38 -9.04
CA ARG A 59 0.74 5.92 -9.98
C ARG A 59 0.31 7.33 -9.58
N ASP A 60 -0.07 8.14 -10.56
CA ASP A 60 -0.45 9.53 -10.36
C ASP A 60 -1.55 9.70 -9.31
N GLU A 61 -2.56 8.81 -9.31
CA GLU A 61 -3.65 8.88 -8.35
C GLU A 61 -3.22 8.60 -6.90
N VAL A 62 -2.11 7.87 -6.69
CA VAL A 62 -1.55 7.63 -5.35
C VAL A 62 -0.68 8.82 -4.95
N ILE A 63 0.14 9.28 -5.89
CA ILE A 63 1.08 10.38 -5.70
C ILE A 63 0.39 11.73 -5.44
N ALA A 64 -0.87 11.87 -5.84
CA ALA A 64 -1.71 13.03 -5.51
C ALA A 64 -1.91 13.23 -4.00
N PHE A 65 -1.72 12.19 -3.17
CA PHE A 65 -1.87 12.28 -1.71
C PHE A 65 -0.55 12.53 -0.97
N ALA A 66 0.58 12.49 -1.67
CA ALA A 66 1.91 12.64 -1.10
C ALA A 66 2.25 14.12 -0.85
N ASP A 67 2.87 14.37 0.30
CA ASP A 67 3.37 15.70 0.66
C ASP A 67 4.75 15.96 0.07
N ILE A 68 5.57 14.91 0.06
CA ILE A 68 6.93 14.92 -0.45
C ILE A 68 7.10 13.71 -1.35
N ARG A 69 7.83 13.90 -2.44
CA ARG A 69 8.19 12.84 -3.38
C ARG A 69 9.71 12.70 -3.41
N GLY A 70 10.17 11.46 -3.50
CA GLY A 70 11.59 11.16 -3.66
C GLY A 70 11.79 9.92 -4.51
N ASP A 71 12.95 9.85 -5.14
CA ASP A 71 13.58 8.59 -5.50
C ASP A 71 14.50 8.15 -4.34
N SER A 72 14.57 6.82 -4.14
CA SER A 72 15.40 6.07 -3.16
C SER A 72 15.92 6.80 -1.92
#